data_AF-L1JIS9-F1
#
_entry.id   AF-L1JIS9-F1
#
_cell.length_a   1.000
_cell.length_b   1.000
_cell.length_c   1.000
_cell.angle_alpha   90.00
_cell.angle_beta   90.00
_cell.angle_gamma   90.00
#
_symmetry.space_group_name_H-M   'P 1'
#
loop_
_entity.id
_entity.type
_entity.pdbx_description
1 polymer ?
#
loop_
_entity_poly.entity_id
_entity_poly.type
_entity_poly.pdbx_seq_one_letter_code
_entity_poly.pdbx_strand_id
1 'polypeptide(L)'
;MLRPEPKPLEGDIRIPGDFNDIVEALVTCKNGSSFFLGEGKYHWDELTTPNGTRRIGHDFKNKNDAAGGTIFIAHTLRLRGHPKAELWGHLVFVSGSSGICKYVTLAADCRQSDAGHPSVFIYGRAWQFHECEVRSAGGAAVALAGTGGAHMYECGIGGVESFPTTRAQVGVWVLENSSCWLHSCAVRSNHRSGVIAAGQAMLKAYQCSFAFNMQHLHLIQAQQVKLYRCELHDSLDTSFKIDQDEGVLLHLYFNLIQGKLWNSNSRPAGLKEVQNKCFQGSWREDLSVLNTHRKLLDTVMDVSARSHERSSL
;
A
#
# COMPACT_ATOMS: atom_id res chain seq x y z
N MET A 1 22.66 -12.68 -0.12
CA MET A 1 23.66 -11.68 -0.57
C MET A 1 23.32 -10.37 0.09
N LEU A 2 24.26 -9.72 0.76
CA LEU A 2 24.05 -8.37 1.29
C LEU A 2 24.06 -7.40 0.10
N ARG A 3 22.98 -6.62 -0.08
CA ARG A 3 22.96 -5.57 -1.11
C ARG A 3 23.99 -4.50 -0.72
N PRO A 4 24.75 -3.94 -1.69
CA PRO A 4 25.69 -2.87 -1.38
C PRO A 4 24.94 -1.67 -0.80
N GLU A 5 25.50 -1.04 0.24
CA GLU A 5 24.88 0.11 0.86
C GLU A 5 24.77 1.29 -0.12
N PRO A 6 23.58 1.88 -0.27
CA PRO A 6 23.40 3.03 -1.15
C PRO A 6 24.22 4.22 -0.64
N LYS A 7 25.04 4.78 -1.53
CA LYS A 7 25.80 6.00 -1.26
C LYS A 7 25.08 7.24 -1.80
N PRO A 8 25.29 8.43 -1.20
CA PRO A 8 24.85 9.69 -1.79
C PRO A 8 25.43 9.85 -3.19
N LEU A 9 24.65 10.38 -4.11
CA LEU A 9 25.13 10.81 -5.42
C LEU A 9 25.69 12.23 -5.35
N GLU A 10 26.44 12.59 -6.38
CA GLU A 10 26.81 13.97 -6.61
C GLU A 10 25.54 14.82 -6.82
N GLY A 11 25.43 15.92 -6.07
CA GLY A 11 24.26 16.81 -6.09
C GLY A 11 23.11 16.42 -5.15
N ASP A 12 23.20 15.30 -4.43
CA ASP A 12 22.24 14.98 -3.37
C ASP A 12 22.45 15.93 -2.17
N ILE A 13 21.35 16.50 -1.68
CA ILE A 13 21.27 17.24 -0.42
C ILE A 13 21.24 16.22 0.73
N ARG A 14 22.23 16.26 1.61
CA ARG A 14 22.44 15.28 2.68
C ARG A 14 21.77 15.70 3.97
N ILE A 15 21.11 14.73 4.62
CA ILE A 15 20.40 14.94 5.88
C ILE A 15 20.71 13.75 6.80
N PRO A 16 21.36 13.94 7.96
CA PRO A 16 21.95 15.21 8.40
C PRO A 16 23.17 15.61 7.55
N GLY A 17 23.50 16.90 7.52
CA GLY A 17 24.67 17.42 6.82
C GLY A 17 24.41 18.81 6.26
N ASP A 18 23.87 18.86 5.05
CA ASP A 18 23.51 20.12 4.38
C ASP A 18 22.33 20.80 5.08
N PHE A 19 21.44 19.99 5.66
CA PHE A 19 20.41 20.42 6.60
C PHE A 19 20.45 19.57 7.86
N ASN A 20 20.11 20.16 9.00
CA ASN A 20 19.94 19.43 10.25
C ASN A 20 18.52 18.84 10.38
N ASP A 21 17.58 19.34 9.59
CA ASP A 21 16.16 18.99 9.64
C ASP A 21 15.62 18.72 8.23
N ILE A 22 14.90 17.61 8.06
CA ILE A 22 14.25 17.24 6.80
C ILE A 22 13.13 18.20 6.42
N VAL A 23 12.40 18.76 7.38
CA VAL A 23 11.32 19.71 7.12
C VAL A 23 11.91 20.99 6.54
N GLU A 24 12.98 21.51 7.16
CA GLU A 24 13.71 22.66 6.65
C GLU A 24 14.20 22.41 5.22
N ALA A 25 14.78 21.22 4.98
CA ALA A 25 15.25 20.84 3.65
C ALA A 25 14.11 20.80 2.61
N LEU A 26 12.98 20.17 2.94
CA LEU A 26 11.83 20.02 2.03
C LEU A 26 11.14 21.36 1.71
N VAL A 27 11.13 22.30 2.65
CA VAL A 27 10.55 23.64 2.48
C VAL A 27 11.49 24.56 1.69
N THR A 28 12.79 24.46 1.93
CA THR A 28 13.78 25.38 1.34
C THR A 28 14.16 25.01 -0.08
N CYS A 29 14.16 23.72 -0.41
CA CYS A 29 14.73 23.23 -1.65
C CYS A 29 13.76 23.34 -2.83
N LYS A 30 14.33 23.51 -4.03
CA LYS A 30 13.57 23.75 -5.27
C LYS A 30 12.91 22.49 -5.79
N ASN A 31 11.90 22.67 -6.65
CA ASN A 31 11.32 21.59 -7.44
C ASN A 31 12.41 20.83 -8.22
N GLY A 32 12.40 19.52 -8.14
CA GLY A 32 13.39 18.62 -8.75
C GLY A 32 14.58 18.25 -7.87
N SER A 33 14.62 18.73 -6.61
CA SER A 33 15.73 18.45 -5.70
C SER A 33 15.87 16.97 -5.37
N SER A 34 17.11 16.55 -5.12
CA SER A 34 17.47 15.18 -4.73
C SER A 34 18.01 15.20 -3.30
N PHE A 35 17.50 14.30 -2.45
CA PHE A 35 17.85 14.22 -1.05
C PHE A 35 18.41 12.83 -0.72
N PHE A 36 19.40 12.80 0.16
CA PHE A 36 19.93 11.58 0.76
C PHE A 36 19.80 11.63 2.29
N LEU A 37 18.98 10.73 2.84
CA LEU A 37 18.84 10.51 4.28
C LEU A 37 19.92 9.55 4.78
N GLY A 38 20.76 9.99 5.71
CA GLY A 38 21.69 9.14 6.43
C GLY A 38 20.97 8.16 7.36
N GLU A 39 21.73 7.23 7.96
CA GLU A 39 21.21 6.36 9.02
C GLU A 39 20.62 7.18 10.17
N GLY A 40 19.41 6.81 10.62
CA GLY A 40 18.76 7.49 11.73
C GLY A 40 17.24 7.47 11.63
N LYS A 41 16.60 7.92 12.72
CA LYS A 41 15.15 8.14 12.79
C LYS A 41 14.87 9.63 12.76
N TYR A 42 14.04 10.05 11.83
CA TYR A 42 13.66 11.43 11.60
C TYR A 42 12.19 11.59 11.98
N HIS A 43 11.95 12.22 13.13
CA HIS A 43 10.61 12.55 13.64
C HIS A 43 10.40 14.07 13.50
N TRP A 44 9.16 14.51 13.29
CA TRP A 44 8.79 15.94 13.18
C TRP A 44 7.91 16.41 14.35
N ASP A 45 7.42 15.50 15.19
CA ASP A 45 6.70 15.85 16.44
C ASP A 45 7.63 16.46 17.50
N GLU A 46 8.94 16.23 17.34
CA GLU A 46 9.98 16.73 18.22
C GLU A 46 10.89 17.68 17.44
N LEU A 47 10.39 18.89 17.14
CA LEU A 47 11.27 20.04 16.91
C LEU A 47 11.97 20.40 18.23
N THR A 48 12.94 19.57 18.64
CA THR A 48 13.97 19.91 19.61
C THR A 48 15.26 19.97 18.83
N THR A 49 15.78 21.18 18.60
CA THR A 49 17.13 21.33 18.07
C THR A 49 18.14 20.67 19.03
N PRO A 50 19.35 20.31 18.59
CA PRO A 50 20.42 19.81 19.48
C PRO A 50 20.74 20.73 20.68
N ASN A 51 20.29 21.99 20.63
CA ASN A 51 20.45 23.01 21.66
C ASN A 51 19.21 23.19 22.57
N GLY A 52 18.24 22.28 22.52
CA GLY A 52 17.05 22.31 23.38
C GLY A 52 16.03 23.42 23.05
N THR A 53 16.16 24.10 21.92
CA THR A 53 15.21 25.15 21.53
C THR A 53 14.05 24.53 20.77
N ARG A 54 12.87 24.54 21.38
CA ARG A 54 11.62 24.06 20.78
C ARG A 54 11.13 25.06 19.74
N ARG A 55 11.34 24.82 18.45
CA ARG A 55 10.65 25.59 17.40
C ARG A 55 9.26 25.00 17.25
N ILE A 56 8.25 25.69 17.78
CA ILE A 56 6.86 25.35 17.47
C ILE A 56 6.65 25.81 16.03
N GLY A 57 6.57 24.86 15.09
CA GLY A 57 6.08 25.15 13.75
C GLY A 57 4.72 25.84 13.86
N HIS A 58 4.52 26.87 13.02
CA HIS A 58 3.34 27.74 13.04
C HIS A 58 2.02 26.97 13.29
N ASP A 59 1.40 27.29 14.43
CA ASP A 59 0.02 27.03 14.85
C ASP A 59 -0.66 25.71 14.42
N PHE A 60 -0.42 24.64 15.19
CA PHE A 60 -1.47 23.68 15.58
C PHE A 60 -1.56 23.68 17.12
N LYS A 61 -2.56 24.36 17.67
CA LYS A 61 -2.71 24.62 19.12
C LYS A 61 -3.31 23.46 19.93
N ASN A 62 -3.53 22.29 19.36
CA ASN A 62 -4.03 21.14 20.12
C ASN A 62 -2.89 20.26 20.60
N LYS A 63 -2.50 20.44 21.86
CA LYS A 63 -1.58 19.54 22.58
C LYS A 63 -2.07 18.09 22.72
N ASN A 64 -3.33 17.83 22.37
CA ASN A 64 -3.91 16.48 22.38
C ASN A 64 -3.82 15.75 21.03
N ASP A 65 -3.37 16.43 19.97
CA ASP A 65 -3.10 15.79 18.68
C ASP A 65 -1.66 15.26 18.67
N ALA A 66 -1.36 14.32 19.57
CA ALA A 66 -0.10 13.57 19.56
C ALA A 66 -0.04 12.54 18.41
N ALA A 67 -0.99 12.63 17.47
CA ALA A 67 -0.89 12.05 16.15
C ALA A 67 -0.07 13.00 15.29
N GLY A 68 1.25 12.85 15.29
CA GLY A 68 2.05 13.19 14.13
C GLY A 68 1.67 14.46 13.33
N GLY A 69 2.40 15.58 13.46
CA GLY A 69 2.38 16.73 12.51
C GLY A 69 2.61 16.50 10.97
N THR A 70 1.57 16.28 10.20
CA THR A 70 1.61 16.03 8.73
C THR A 70 2.67 16.81 7.89
N ILE A 71 3.42 16.14 7.01
CA ILE A 71 4.32 16.75 6.02
C ILE A 71 3.65 16.77 4.65
N PHE A 72 3.47 17.97 4.09
CA PHE A 72 2.96 18.16 2.73
C PHE A 72 4.09 18.28 1.71
N ILE A 73 4.10 17.39 0.72
CA ILE A 73 5.03 17.41 -0.41
C ILE A 73 4.24 17.87 -1.63
N ALA A 74 4.52 19.10 -2.07
CA ALA A 74 3.81 19.75 -3.17
C ALA A 74 4.62 19.85 -4.47
N HIS A 75 5.89 19.42 -4.45
CA HIS A 75 6.80 19.53 -5.58
C HIS A 75 7.34 18.16 -6.00
N THR A 76 8.07 18.15 -7.11
CA THR A 76 8.76 16.96 -7.59
C THR A 76 10.07 16.79 -6.85
N LEU A 77 10.35 15.61 -6.31
CA LEU A 77 11.65 15.35 -5.66
C LEU A 77 12.10 13.91 -5.82
N ARG A 78 13.38 13.69 -5.50
CA ARG A 78 13.96 12.36 -5.33
C ARG A 78 14.41 12.22 -3.90
N LEU A 79 13.83 11.27 -3.18
CA LEU A 79 14.21 10.93 -1.82
C LEU A 79 14.93 9.59 -1.83
N ARG A 80 16.17 9.56 -1.36
CA ARG A 80 16.93 8.34 -1.15
C ARG A 80 17.35 8.28 0.30
N GLY A 81 17.53 7.08 0.83
CA GLY A 81 18.08 6.92 2.16
C GLY A 81 19.08 5.80 2.27
N HIS A 82 19.76 5.79 3.41
CA HIS A 82 20.34 4.60 3.97
C HIS A 82 19.22 3.59 4.31
N PRO A 83 19.43 2.27 4.21
CA PRO A 83 18.38 1.27 4.49
C PRO A 83 17.82 1.31 5.92
N LYS A 84 18.55 1.95 6.84
CA LYS A 84 18.13 2.20 8.23
C LYS A 84 17.64 3.64 8.47
N ALA A 85 17.41 4.40 7.41
CA ALA A 85 16.78 5.71 7.51
C ALA A 85 15.27 5.51 7.68
N GLU A 86 14.73 6.01 8.78
CA GLU A 86 13.30 5.97 9.08
C GLU A 86 12.75 7.39 9.14
N LEU A 87 11.90 7.75 8.18
CA LEU A 87 11.12 8.98 8.23
C LEU A 87 9.78 8.65 8.87
N TRP A 88 9.65 9.01 10.14
CA TRP A 88 8.46 8.74 10.91
C TRP A 88 7.49 9.86 10.72
N GLY A 89 6.48 9.80 9.83
CA GLY A 89 5.25 10.58 9.85
C GLY A 89 4.16 10.39 8.83
N HIS A 90 3.10 11.20 8.98
CA HIS A 90 2.07 11.32 7.96
C HIS A 90 2.59 12.17 6.81
N LEU A 91 2.92 11.51 5.71
CA LEU A 91 3.39 12.13 4.47
C LEU A 91 2.21 12.30 3.52
N VAL A 92 1.99 13.52 3.03
CA VAL A 92 0.91 13.87 2.11
C VAL A 92 1.50 14.41 0.81
N PHE A 93 1.36 13.63 -0.26
CA PHE A 93 1.77 13.98 -1.61
C PHE A 93 0.58 14.58 -2.35
N VAL A 94 0.58 15.90 -2.60
CA VAL A 94 -0.58 16.62 -3.18
C VAL A 94 -0.52 16.70 -4.71
N SER A 95 -1.58 17.28 -5.33
CA SER A 95 -1.92 17.12 -6.76
C SER A 95 -0.83 17.53 -7.78
N GLY A 96 0.13 18.36 -7.39
CA GLY A 96 1.28 18.76 -8.24
C GLY A 96 2.57 17.96 -8.02
N SER A 97 2.63 17.16 -6.95
CA SER A 97 3.84 16.44 -6.54
C SER A 97 4.04 15.16 -7.34
N SER A 98 5.29 14.81 -7.61
CA SER A 98 5.66 13.52 -8.18
C SER A 98 7.07 13.17 -7.76
N GLY A 99 7.50 11.93 -7.89
CA GLY A 99 8.86 11.65 -7.46
C GLY A 99 9.21 10.20 -7.33
N ILE A 100 10.38 10.00 -6.75
CA ILE A 100 10.96 8.70 -6.50
C ILE A 100 11.43 8.67 -5.06
N CYS A 101 10.96 7.70 -4.29
CA CYS A 101 11.47 7.37 -2.97
C CYS A 101 12.22 6.03 -3.04
N LYS A 102 13.43 5.93 -2.49
CA LYS A 102 14.23 4.69 -2.48
C LYS A 102 14.89 4.41 -1.14
N TYR A 103 14.86 3.16 -0.69
CA TYR A 103 15.61 2.68 0.48
C TYR A 103 15.25 3.34 1.83
N VAL A 104 14.11 4.03 1.90
CA VAL A 104 13.65 4.71 3.13
C VAL A 104 12.51 3.91 3.75
N THR A 105 12.51 3.84 5.08
CA THR A 105 11.32 3.43 5.84
C THR A 105 10.45 4.65 6.11
N LEU A 106 9.22 4.66 5.61
CA LEU A 106 8.21 5.68 5.87
C LEU A 106 7.24 5.11 6.90
N ALA A 107 7.25 5.64 8.12
CA ALA A 107 6.48 5.07 9.23
C ALA A 107 5.55 6.09 9.85
N ALA A 108 4.38 5.72 10.37
CA ALA A 108 3.58 6.64 11.19
C ALA A 108 2.87 5.91 12.33
N ASP A 109 2.65 6.61 13.44
CA ASP A 109 1.76 6.18 14.50
C ASP A 109 0.41 6.89 14.37
N CYS A 110 -0.57 6.17 13.83
CA CYS A 110 -1.90 6.66 13.51
C CYS A 110 -2.96 6.11 14.49
N ARG A 111 -2.55 5.56 15.64
CA ARG A 111 -3.46 4.96 16.63
C ARG A 111 -4.42 5.95 17.26
N GLN A 112 -4.06 7.23 17.31
CA GLN A 112 -4.85 8.27 17.96
C GLN A 112 -5.83 8.97 17.01
N SER A 113 -5.75 8.73 15.70
CA SER A 113 -6.68 9.35 14.76
C SER A 113 -7.92 8.49 14.59
N ASP A 114 -9.07 8.99 15.04
CA ASP A 114 -10.38 8.40 14.74
C ASP A 114 -10.61 8.26 13.22
N ALA A 115 -9.96 9.12 12.43
CA ALA A 115 -10.04 9.14 10.98
C ALA A 115 -9.15 8.10 10.26
N GLY A 116 -8.31 7.36 10.98
CA GLY A 116 -7.44 6.34 10.39
C GLY A 116 -6.48 6.89 9.34
N HIS A 117 -5.73 7.95 9.69
CA HIS A 117 -4.78 8.58 8.77
C HIS A 117 -3.75 7.57 8.23
N PRO A 118 -3.35 7.67 6.96
CA PRO A 118 -2.32 6.83 6.41
C PRO A 118 -0.91 7.32 6.78
N SER A 119 0.10 6.45 6.79
CA SER A 119 1.50 6.90 6.84
C SER A 119 1.87 7.67 5.57
N VAL A 120 1.42 7.18 4.43
CA VAL A 120 1.61 7.82 3.13
C VAL A 120 0.25 8.03 2.46
N PHE A 121 -0.12 9.28 2.21
CA PHE A 121 -1.28 9.66 1.40
C PHE A 121 -0.84 10.27 0.09
N ILE A 122 -1.37 9.78 -1.03
CA ILE A 122 -1.07 10.28 -2.36
C ILE A 122 -2.35 10.75 -3.03
N TYR A 123 -2.37 12.02 -3.37
CA TYR A 123 -3.45 12.68 -4.06
C TYR A 123 -2.91 13.35 -5.32
N GLY A 124 -3.30 12.87 -6.50
CA GLY A 124 -2.89 13.40 -7.80
C GLY A 124 -1.83 12.58 -8.53
N ARG A 125 -0.67 13.15 -8.89
CA ARG A 125 0.26 12.45 -9.80
C ARG A 125 0.91 11.22 -9.16
N ALA A 126 1.38 10.32 -10.02
CA ALA A 126 1.98 9.08 -9.61
C ALA A 126 3.36 9.27 -8.95
N TRP A 127 3.58 8.53 -7.86
CA TRP A 127 4.85 8.42 -7.16
C TRP A 127 5.45 7.03 -7.33
N GLN A 128 6.78 6.95 -7.32
CA GLN A 128 7.50 5.69 -7.38
C GLN A 128 8.21 5.38 -6.06
N PHE A 129 8.07 4.15 -5.58
CA PHE A 129 8.74 3.65 -4.38
C PHE A 129 9.56 2.42 -4.77
N HIS A 130 10.84 2.41 -4.39
CA HIS A 130 11.76 1.32 -4.72
C HIS A 130 12.46 0.86 -3.45
N GLU A 131 12.27 -0.40 -3.07
CA GLU A 131 12.95 -0.97 -1.90
C GLU A 131 12.67 -0.17 -0.61
N CYS A 132 11.46 0.39 -0.53
CA CYS A 132 10.97 1.13 0.64
C CYS A 132 10.18 0.22 1.58
N GLU A 133 10.14 0.59 2.85
CA GLU A 133 9.21 0.04 3.82
C GLU A 133 8.17 1.13 4.14
N VAL A 134 6.88 0.85 3.98
CA VAL A 134 5.81 1.76 4.43
C VAL A 134 5.03 1.11 5.55
N ARG A 135 5.12 1.68 6.74
CA ARG A 135 4.64 1.07 7.98
C ARG A 135 3.69 1.97 8.74
N SER A 136 2.56 1.43 9.17
CA SER A 136 1.64 2.17 10.05
C SER A 136 1.33 1.39 11.32
N ALA A 137 1.33 2.10 12.45
CA ALA A 137 0.67 1.63 13.66
C ALA A 137 -0.73 2.28 13.70
N GLY A 138 -1.78 1.52 13.34
CA GLY A 138 -3.11 2.07 13.08
C GLY A 138 -3.31 2.51 11.62
N GLY A 139 -4.45 3.15 11.32
CA GLY A 139 -4.75 3.73 9.99
C GLY A 139 -4.42 2.83 8.78
N ALA A 140 -4.01 3.44 7.67
CA ALA A 140 -3.45 2.72 6.52
C ALA A 140 -1.92 2.90 6.44
N ALA A 141 -1.18 1.98 5.82
CA ALA A 141 0.22 2.24 5.49
C ALA A 141 0.31 3.18 4.27
N VAL A 142 -0.40 2.85 3.21
CA VAL A 142 -0.51 3.68 2.00
C VAL A 142 -1.99 3.91 1.68
N ALA A 143 -2.38 5.15 1.39
CA ALA A 143 -3.67 5.47 0.81
C ALA A 143 -3.53 6.37 -0.42
N LEU A 144 -4.33 6.09 -1.45
CA LEU A 144 -4.35 6.80 -2.72
C LEU A 144 -5.79 7.25 -2.99
N ALA A 145 -5.98 8.50 -3.40
CA ALA A 145 -7.29 9.06 -3.71
C ALA A 145 -7.24 10.06 -4.87
N GLY A 146 -8.40 10.49 -5.38
CA GLY A 146 -8.51 11.32 -6.55
C GLY A 146 -7.92 10.63 -7.78
N THR A 147 -6.98 11.31 -8.45
CA THR A 147 -6.19 10.75 -9.55
C THR A 147 -4.85 10.14 -9.10
N GLY A 148 -4.67 10.00 -7.78
CA GLY A 148 -3.49 9.48 -7.09
C GLY A 148 -2.88 8.24 -7.75
N GLY A 149 -1.56 8.18 -7.85
CA GLY A 149 -0.86 7.01 -8.38
C GLY A 149 0.29 6.55 -7.49
N ALA A 150 0.49 5.23 -7.38
CA ALA A 150 1.70 4.68 -6.78
C ALA A 150 2.22 3.49 -7.59
N HIS A 151 3.50 3.53 -7.95
CA HIS A 151 4.23 2.39 -8.49
C HIS A 151 5.26 1.95 -7.45
N MET A 152 5.08 0.76 -6.88
CA MET A 152 5.90 0.24 -5.79
C MET A 152 6.64 -1.01 -6.24
N TYR A 153 7.95 -1.03 -6.04
CA TYR A 153 8.86 -2.08 -6.49
C TYR A 153 9.66 -2.59 -5.29
N GLU A 154 9.55 -3.90 -5.01
CA GLU A 154 10.27 -4.56 -3.93
C GLU A 154 10.05 -3.88 -2.56
N CYS A 155 8.84 -3.38 -2.31
CA CYS A 155 8.51 -2.68 -1.07
C CYS A 155 7.86 -3.61 -0.03
N GLY A 156 8.13 -3.37 1.26
CA GLY A 156 7.33 -3.89 2.37
C GLY A 156 6.25 -2.90 2.77
N ILE A 157 5.01 -3.38 2.94
CA ILE A 157 3.84 -2.52 3.23
C ILE A 157 2.98 -3.15 4.33
N GLY A 158 2.67 -2.39 5.38
CA GLY A 158 1.63 -2.76 6.34
C GLY A 158 1.94 -2.34 7.78
N GLY A 159 1.74 -3.25 8.74
CA GLY A 159 1.89 -2.94 10.16
C GLY A 159 3.33 -2.82 10.65
N VAL A 160 3.53 -2.12 11.77
CA VAL A 160 4.78 -2.20 12.54
C VAL A 160 4.78 -3.52 13.30
N GLU A 161 5.71 -4.43 12.99
CA GLU A 161 5.73 -5.84 13.44
C GLU A 161 5.93 -6.05 14.96
N SER A 162 6.00 -4.98 15.76
CA SER A 162 6.42 -5.06 17.16
C SER A 162 5.35 -5.64 18.10
N PHE A 163 4.05 -5.40 17.89
CA PHE A 163 2.97 -5.86 18.79
C PHE A 163 1.61 -6.00 18.06
N PRO A 164 0.63 -6.76 18.58
CA PRO A 164 -0.70 -6.89 17.97
C PRO A 164 -1.42 -5.54 17.80
N THR A 165 -1.14 -4.60 18.71
CA THR A 165 -1.73 -3.26 18.74
C THR A 165 -1.03 -2.25 17.82
N THR A 166 0.06 -2.64 17.15
CA THR A 166 0.82 -1.77 16.24
C THR A 166 0.65 -2.16 14.77
N ARG A 167 -0.40 -2.94 14.45
CA ARG A 167 -0.74 -3.29 13.08
C ARG A 167 -1.41 -2.11 12.37
N ALA A 168 -1.16 -1.98 11.08
CA ALA A 168 -1.95 -1.10 10.24
C ALA A 168 -3.37 -1.67 10.14
N GLN A 169 -4.41 -0.83 10.09
CA GLN A 169 -5.75 -1.34 9.76
C GLN A 169 -5.77 -1.84 8.31
N VAL A 170 -5.16 -1.08 7.40
CA VAL A 170 -5.09 -1.40 5.98
C VAL A 170 -3.65 -1.27 5.47
N GLY A 171 -3.20 -2.21 4.64
CA GLY A 171 -1.89 -2.08 4.00
C GLY A 171 -1.91 -1.00 2.93
N VAL A 172 -2.67 -1.24 1.86
CA VAL A 172 -2.85 -0.29 0.75
C VAL A 172 -4.34 0.01 0.57
N TRP A 173 -4.70 1.29 0.53
CA TRP A 173 -6.07 1.74 0.29
C TRP A 173 -6.14 2.54 -1.01
N VAL A 174 -6.72 1.96 -2.07
CA VAL A 174 -6.87 2.56 -3.39
C VAL A 174 -8.31 3.01 -3.57
N LEU A 175 -8.53 4.33 -3.62
CA LEU A 175 -9.87 4.95 -3.65
C LEU A 175 -10.15 5.67 -4.97
N GLU A 176 -11.42 5.86 -5.29
CA GLU A 176 -11.88 6.73 -6.38
C GLU A 176 -11.22 6.37 -7.73
N ASN A 177 -10.59 7.31 -8.43
CA ASN A 177 -9.98 7.11 -9.74
C ASN A 177 -8.47 6.87 -9.64
N SER A 178 -7.99 6.43 -8.46
CA SER A 178 -6.57 6.23 -8.20
C SER A 178 -6.06 4.89 -8.73
N SER A 179 -4.74 4.79 -8.89
CA SER A 179 -4.09 3.59 -9.42
C SER A 179 -2.88 3.15 -8.57
N CYS A 180 -2.81 1.85 -8.30
CA CYS A 180 -1.70 1.25 -7.54
C CYS A 180 -1.11 0.07 -8.28
N TRP A 181 0.19 0.11 -8.55
CA TRP A 181 0.94 -0.95 -9.19
C TRP A 181 1.98 -1.48 -8.21
N LEU A 182 1.85 -2.75 -7.83
CA LEU A 182 2.75 -3.43 -6.92
C LEU A 182 3.58 -4.46 -7.70
N HIS A 183 4.89 -4.44 -7.55
CA HIS A 183 5.78 -5.40 -8.19
C HIS A 183 6.77 -5.97 -7.17
N SER A 184 6.72 -7.28 -6.93
CA SER A 184 7.59 -7.95 -5.97
C SER A 184 7.50 -7.38 -4.54
N CYS A 185 6.37 -6.74 -4.21
CA CYS A 185 6.10 -6.20 -2.88
C CYS A 185 5.56 -7.25 -1.90
N ALA A 186 5.77 -7.02 -0.61
CA ALA A 186 5.18 -7.78 0.49
C ALA A 186 4.16 -6.93 1.24
N VAL A 187 2.88 -7.33 1.21
CA VAL A 187 1.79 -6.65 1.94
C VAL A 187 1.37 -7.49 3.12
N ARG A 188 1.75 -7.07 4.34
CA ARG A 188 1.65 -7.95 5.51
C ARG A 188 1.28 -7.27 6.82
N SER A 189 0.83 -8.09 7.78
CA SER A 189 0.61 -7.69 9.17
C SER A 189 -0.46 -6.60 9.32
N ASN A 190 -1.55 -6.71 8.54
CA ASN A 190 -2.67 -5.77 8.57
C ASN A 190 -3.86 -6.33 9.37
N HIS A 191 -4.42 -5.51 10.26
CA HIS A 191 -5.50 -5.88 11.16
C HIS A 191 -6.83 -6.12 10.44
N ARG A 192 -7.12 -5.37 9.36
CA ARG A 192 -8.31 -5.57 8.52
C ARG A 192 -7.93 -6.13 7.17
N SER A 193 -7.40 -5.30 6.27
CA SER A 193 -7.20 -5.71 4.88
C SER A 193 -5.77 -5.45 4.42
N GLY A 194 -5.18 -6.37 3.67
CA GLY A 194 -3.91 -6.14 2.98
C GLY A 194 -4.09 -5.02 1.97
N VAL A 195 -5.06 -5.16 1.07
CA VAL A 195 -5.45 -4.12 0.11
C VAL A 195 -6.95 -3.90 0.11
N ILE A 196 -7.36 -2.64 0.13
CA ILE A 196 -8.73 -2.22 -0.21
C ILE A 196 -8.68 -1.49 -1.55
N ALA A 197 -9.49 -1.92 -2.51
CA ALA A 197 -9.73 -1.17 -3.74
C ALA A 197 -11.21 -0.77 -3.78
N ALA A 198 -11.49 0.53 -3.92
CA ALA A 198 -12.85 1.04 -3.88
C ALA A 198 -13.18 2.07 -4.97
N GLY A 199 -14.41 2.07 -5.47
CA GLY A 199 -14.84 2.94 -6.57
C GLY A 199 -14.15 2.59 -7.90
N GLN A 200 -13.78 3.58 -8.71
CA GLN A 200 -13.10 3.33 -10.00
C GLN A 200 -11.61 2.97 -9.86
N ALA A 201 -11.20 2.45 -8.71
CA ALA A 201 -9.82 2.18 -8.37
C ALA A 201 -9.24 1.09 -9.29
N MET A 202 -7.98 1.30 -9.68
CA MET A 202 -7.21 0.34 -10.47
C MET A 202 -6.08 -0.27 -9.64
N LEU A 203 -6.11 -1.58 -9.45
CA LEU A 203 -5.07 -2.33 -8.76
C LEU A 203 -4.39 -3.33 -9.70
N LYS A 204 -3.06 -3.28 -9.78
CA LYS A 204 -2.25 -4.30 -10.43
C LYS A 204 -1.19 -4.79 -9.46
N ALA A 205 -1.08 -6.09 -9.25
CA ALA A 205 0.01 -6.68 -8.49
C ALA A 205 0.68 -7.79 -9.30
N TYR A 206 2.02 -7.80 -9.29
CA TYR A 206 2.84 -8.80 -9.96
C TYR A 206 3.91 -9.35 -9.01
N GLN A 207 3.98 -10.67 -8.87
CA GLN A 207 4.94 -11.36 -7.99
C GLN A 207 4.92 -10.87 -6.54
N CYS A 208 3.76 -10.44 -6.04
CA CYS A 208 3.61 -9.95 -4.68
C CYS A 208 3.23 -11.06 -3.70
N SER A 209 3.65 -10.91 -2.44
CA SER A 209 3.19 -11.75 -1.33
C SER A 209 2.23 -10.97 -0.42
N PHE A 210 1.13 -11.61 -0.05
CA PHE A 210 0.14 -11.11 0.90
C PHE A 210 0.06 -12.08 2.06
N ALA A 211 0.50 -11.66 3.24
CA ALA A 211 0.68 -12.53 4.40
C ALA A 211 0.15 -11.90 5.69
N PHE A 212 -0.38 -12.70 6.62
CA PHE A 212 -0.78 -12.23 7.95
C PHE A 212 -1.75 -11.04 7.93
N ASN A 213 -2.69 -11.06 6.99
CA ASN A 213 -3.76 -10.06 6.88
C ASN A 213 -5.07 -10.72 7.30
N MET A 214 -5.98 -9.99 7.94
CA MET A 214 -7.32 -10.54 8.19
C MET A 214 -8.03 -10.82 6.84
N GLN A 215 -7.96 -9.88 5.91
CA GLN A 215 -8.42 -10.02 4.53
C GLN A 215 -7.24 -9.70 3.60
N HIS A 216 -6.91 -10.51 2.59
CA HIS A 216 -5.83 -10.09 1.68
C HIS A 216 -6.30 -8.96 0.75
N LEU A 217 -7.47 -9.13 0.13
CA LEU A 217 -8.09 -8.13 -0.73
C LEU A 217 -9.55 -7.89 -0.32
N HIS A 218 -9.94 -6.61 -0.26
CA HIS A 218 -11.31 -6.17 -0.08
C HIS A 218 -11.71 -5.22 -1.22
N LEU A 219 -12.64 -5.65 -2.05
CA LEU A 219 -13.05 -4.94 -3.27
C LEU A 219 -14.43 -4.32 -3.06
N ILE A 220 -14.54 -2.99 -3.15
CA ILE A 220 -15.78 -2.24 -2.91
C ILE A 220 -16.12 -1.42 -4.15
N GLN A 221 -16.99 -1.92 -5.02
CA GLN A 221 -17.26 -1.30 -6.33
C GLN A 221 -16.01 -1.03 -7.20
N ALA A 222 -14.88 -1.71 -6.91
CA ALA A 222 -13.62 -1.65 -7.66
C ALA A 222 -13.80 -2.02 -9.15
N GLN A 223 -13.31 -1.17 -10.04
CA GLN A 223 -13.44 -1.36 -11.49
C GLN A 223 -12.51 -2.44 -12.05
N GLN A 224 -11.23 -2.44 -11.65
CA GLN A 224 -10.24 -3.37 -12.21
C GLN A 224 -9.18 -3.79 -11.20
N VAL A 225 -9.14 -5.08 -10.92
CA VAL A 225 -8.10 -5.71 -10.08
C VAL A 225 -7.43 -6.83 -10.87
N LYS A 226 -6.10 -6.75 -10.99
CA LYS A 226 -5.29 -7.74 -11.70
C LYS A 226 -4.17 -8.25 -10.81
N LEU A 227 -4.12 -9.55 -10.57
CA LEU A 227 -3.10 -10.20 -9.75
C LEU A 227 -2.37 -11.26 -10.58
N TYR A 228 -1.06 -11.15 -10.67
CA TYR A 228 -0.21 -12.01 -11.50
C TYR A 228 0.95 -12.58 -10.69
N ARG A 229 1.08 -13.90 -10.66
CA ARG A 229 2.14 -14.62 -9.92
C ARG A 229 2.22 -14.24 -8.45
N CYS A 230 1.11 -13.81 -7.85
CA CYS A 230 1.06 -13.45 -6.44
C CYS A 230 0.87 -14.68 -5.56
N GLU A 231 1.27 -14.54 -4.30
CA GLU A 231 1.11 -15.52 -3.23
C GLU A 231 0.24 -14.93 -2.13
N LEU A 232 -0.83 -15.63 -1.78
CA LEU A 232 -1.76 -15.24 -0.73
C LEU A 232 -1.75 -16.36 0.32
N HIS A 233 -1.24 -16.09 1.52
CA HIS A 233 -1.12 -17.09 2.57
C HIS A 233 -1.32 -16.49 3.96
N ASP A 234 -1.60 -17.32 4.96
CA ASP A 234 -1.79 -16.89 6.35
C ASP A 234 -2.85 -15.78 6.51
N SER A 235 -3.97 -15.91 5.78
CA SER A 235 -5.16 -15.10 6.03
C SER A 235 -5.80 -15.47 7.38
N LEU A 236 -6.17 -14.47 8.18
CA LEU A 236 -6.86 -14.70 9.45
C LEU A 236 -8.38 -14.86 9.30
N ASP A 237 -8.96 -14.40 8.19
CA ASP A 237 -10.40 -14.52 7.89
C ASP A 237 -10.65 -14.97 6.45
N THR A 238 -10.27 -14.14 5.46
CA THR A 238 -10.44 -14.45 4.03
C THR A 238 -9.31 -13.96 3.13
N SER A 239 -9.12 -14.60 1.98
CA SER A 239 -8.25 -14.06 0.93
C SER A 239 -8.92 -12.93 0.17
N PHE A 240 -10.21 -13.05 -0.14
CA PHE A 240 -10.97 -12.02 -0.85
C PHE A 240 -12.29 -11.74 -0.15
N LYS A 241 -12.60 -10.46 -0.04
CA LYS A 241 -13.93 -9.95 0.30
C LYS A 241 -14.38 -9.04 -0.83
N ILE A 242 -15.56 -9.29 -1.38
CA ILE A 242 -16.11 -8.53 -2.50
C ILE A 242 -17.46 -7.98 -2.05
N ASP A 243 -17.53 -6.65 -1.87
CA ASP A 243 -18.74 -5.92 -1.51
C ASP A 243 -19.14 -5.06 -2.72
N GLN A 244 -19.89 -5.63 -3.67
CA GLN A 244 -20.31 -4.93 -4.88
C GLN A 244 -21.78 -5.14 -5.21
N ASP A 245 -22.39 -4.09 -5.75
CA ASP A 245 -23.73 -4.14 -6.35
C ASP A 245 -23.66 -4.52 -7.84
N GLU A 246 -22.54 -4.20 -8.49
CA GLU A 246 -22.26 -4.47 -9.91
C GLU A 246 -21.12 -5.50 -10.07
N GLY A 247 -20.94 -6.04 -11.28
CA GLY A 247 -19.94 -7.08 -11.53
C GLY A 247 -18.49 -6.58 -11.48
N VAL A 248 -17.59 -7.33 -10.82
CA VAL A 248 -16.13 -7.11 -10.84
C VAL A 248 -15.49 -7.83 -12.01
N LEU A 249 -14.62 -7.13 -12.74
CA LEU A 249 -13.63 -7.80 -13.58
C LEU A 249 -12.37 -8.12 -12.78
N LEU A 250 -12.28 -9.36 -12.31
CA LEU A 250 -11.16 -9.86 -11.51
C LEU A 250 -10.28 -10.79 -12.37
N HIS A 251 -9.06 -10.37 -12.66
CA HIS A 251 -8.08 -11.19 -13.38
C HIS A 251 -7.09 -11.81 -12.41
N LEU A 252 -7.17 -13.13 -12.25
CA LEU A 252 -6.39 -13.90 -11.29
C LEU A 252 -5.48 -14.89 -12.00
N TYR A 253 -4.17 -14.68 -11.87
CA TYR A 253 -3.16 -15.62 -12.32
C TYR A 253 -2.23 -15.90 -11.14
N PHE A 254 -2.53 -16.92 -10.33
CA PHE A 254 -1.78 -17.18 -9.10
C PHE A 254 -0.78 -18.31 -9.26
N ASN A 255 0.30 -18.22 -8.47
CA ASN A 255 1.18 -19.35 -8.24
C ASN A 255 0.69 -20.19 -7.06
N LEU A 256 0.16 -19.54 -6.02
CA LEU A 256 -0.31 -20.21 -4.81
C LEU A 256 -1.35 -19.35 -4.08
N ILE A 257 -2.51 -19.94 -3.76
CA ILE A 257 -3.49 -19.37 -2.83
C ILE A 257 -3.69 -20.37 -1.70
N GLN A 258 -3.32 -19.98 -0.49
CA GLN A 258 -3.64 -20.69 0.74
C GLN A 258 -4.64 -19.84 1.53
N GLY A 259 -5.93 -20.01 1.23
CA GLY A 259 -6.97 -19.30 1.96
C GLY A 259 -8.37 -19.55 1.43
N LYS A 260 -9.34 -18.85 2.02
CA LYS A 260 -10.76 -18.96 1.69
C LYS A 260 -11.14 -17.87 0.68
N LEU A 261 -11.93 -18.25 -0.32
CA LEU A 261 -12.57 -17.30 -1.24
C LEU A 261 -14.04 -17.18 -0.83
N TRP A 262 -14.48 -15.98 -0.42
CA TRP A 262 -15.90 -15.70 -0.24
C TRP A 262 -16.41 -14.85 -1.39
N ASN A 263 -17.48 -15.32 -2.03
CA ASN A 263 -18.23 -14.58 -3.03
C ASN A 263 -19.67 -14.43 -2.55
N SER A 264 -19.89 -13.68 -1.47
CA SER A 264 -21.22 -13.33 -0.99
C SER A 264 -21.16 -12.14 -0.03
N ASN A 265 -22.21 -11.30 -0.08
CA ASN A 265 -22.43 -10.17 0.84
C ASN A 265 -22.77 -10.62 2.28
N SER A 266 -22.74 -11.93 2.56
CA SER A 266 -22.96 -12.51 3.89
C SER A 266 -22.14 -13.79 4.06
N ARG A 267 -21.55 -13.99 5.25
CA ARG A 267 -20.96 -15.27 5.65
C ARG A 267 -22.09 -16.31 5.62
N PRO A 268 -21.97 -17.45 4.92
CA PRO A 268 -23.02 -18.45 4.86
C PRO A 268 -23.41 -18.88 6.28
N ALA A 269 -24.68 -18.68 6.64
CA ALA A 269 -25.21 -19.15 7.92
C ALA A 269 -25.12 -20.69 7.95
N GLY A 270 -24.48 -21.24 8.98
CA GLY A 270 -24.39 -22.70 9.18
C GLY A 270 -23.04 -23.36 8.91
N LEU A 271 -21.99 -22.61 8.56
CA LEU A 271 -20.62 -23.15 8.56
C LEU A 271 -20.12 -23.37 10.00
N LYS A 272 -20.47 -24.52 10.59
CA LYS A 272 -19.70 -25.13 11.67
C LYS A 272 -18.30 -25.39 11.14
N GLU A 273 -17.27 -25.11 11.93
CA GLU A 273 -15.84 -25.26 11.60
C GLU A 273 -15.59 -26.31 10.52
N VAL A 274 -15.47 -25.85 9.26
CA VAL A 274 -14.92 -26.69 8.20
C VAL A 274 -13.45 -26.78 8.53
N GLN A 275 -13.04 -27.94 9.02
CA GLN A 275 -11.64 -28.30 9.24
C GLN A 275 -10.81 -27.82 8.05
N ASN A 276 -9.69 -27.16 8.36
CA ASN A 276 -8.70 -26.65 7.43
C ASN A 276 -8.23 -27.73 6.44
N LYS A 277 -8.99 -27.97 5.37
CA LYS A 277 -8.45 -28.62 4.18
C LYS A 277 -7.75 -27.53 3.39
N CYS A 278 -6.46 -27.33 3.67
CA CYS A 278 -5.57 -26.67 2.73
C CYS A 278 -5.69 -27.40 1.39
N PHE A 279 -6.22 -26.74 0.37
CA PHE A 279 -6.05 -27.19 -1.00
C PHE A 279 -4.60 -26.91 -1.39
N GLN A 280 -3.69 -27.85 -1.08
CA GLN A 280 -2.40 -27.95 -1.75
C GLN A 280 -2.64 -28.67 -3.09
N GLY A 281 -3.26 -27.99 -4.04
CA GLY A 281 -3.49 -28.51 -5.38
C GLY A 281 -2.73 -27.68 -6.40
N SER A 282 -1.82 -28.31 -7.15
CA SER A 282 -1.54 -27.84 -8.51
C SER A 282 -2.84 -27.98 -9.30
N TRP A 283 -3.32 -26.91 -9.93
CA TRP A 283 -4.53 -26.96 -10.76
C TRP A 283 -4.37 -28.02 -11.86
N ARG A 284 -4.96 -29.21 -11.65
CA ARG A 284 -5.42 -30.12 -12.70
C ARG A 284 -6.92 -30.27 -12.51
N GLU A 285 -7.64 -30.09 -13.60
CA GLU A 285 -9.09 -30.00 -13.71
C GLU A 285 -9.80 -31.13 -12.94
N ASP A 286 -10.59 -30.77 -11.93
CA ASP A 286 -11.58 -31.67 -11.32
C ASP A 286 -12.96 -31.01 -11.46
N LEU A 287 -13.71 -31.48 -12.46
CA LEU A 287 -14.88 -30.83 -13.08
C LEU A 287 -16.21 -31.05 -12.33
N SER A 288 -16.23 -31.55 -11.11
CA SER A 288 -17.47 -32.04 -10.47
C SER A 288 -18.23 -31.00 -9.61
N VAL A 289 -17.66 -29.83 -9.33
CA VAL A 289 -18.28 -28.82 -8.44
C VAL A 289 -18.81 -27.57 -9.20
N LEU A 290 -18.62 -27.49 -10.51
CA LEU A 290 -18.89 -26.28 -11.31
C LEU A 290 -20.31 -26.16 -11.91
N ASN A 291 -21.23 -27.11 -11.69
CA ASN A 291 -22.51 -27.10 -12.40
C ASN A 291 -23.50 -26.01 -11.95
N THR A 292 -23.32 -25.38 -10.78
CA THR A 292 -24.24 -24.31 -10.33
C THR A 292 -23.79 -22.90 -10.76
N HIS A 293 -22.55 -22.74 -11.26
CA HIS A 293 -21.98 -21.44 -11.67
C HIS A 293 -21.76 -21.26 -13.18
N ARG A 294 -22.25 -22.19 -14.01
CA ARG A 294 -22.07 -22.14 -15.47
C ARG A 294 -22.68 -20.89 -16.13
N LYS A 295 -23.80 -20.36 -15.60
CA LYS A 295 -24.44 -19.14 -16.14
C LYS A 295 -23.63 -17.84 -15.98
N LEU A 296 -22.67 -17.78 -15.06
CA LEU A 296 -21.80 -16.60 -14.88
C LEU A 296 -20.51 -16.70 -15.70
N LEU A 297 -20.03 -17.91 -15.95
CA LEU A 297 -18.85 -18.18 -16.78
C LEU A 297 -19.13 -18.05 -18.28
N ASP A 298 -20.32 -18.45 -18.75
CA ASP A 298 -20.67 -18.35 -20.17
C ASP A 298 -20.77 -16.89 -20.65
N THR A 299 -21.16 -15.95 -19.78
CA THR A 299 -21.24 -14.51 -20.10
C THR A 299 -19.87 -13.84 -20.21
N VAL A 300 -18.84 -14.34 -19.50
CA VAL A 300 -17.48 -13.78 -19.54
C VAL A 300 -16.69 -14.33 -20.74
N MET A 301 -16.98 -15.56 -21.18
CA MET A 301 -16.31 -16.19 -22.32
C MET A 301 -16.79 -15.64 -23.68
N ASP A 302 -18.08 -15.31 -23.82
CA ASP A 302 -18.67 -14.83 -25.09
C ASP A 302 -18.21 -13.40 -25.48
N VAL A 303 -17.77 -12.59 -24.51
CA VAL A 303 -17.22 -11.25 -24.80
C VAL A 303 -15.78 -11.32 -25.33
N SER A 304 -15.01 -12.34 -24.96
CA SER A 304 -13.64 -12.51 -25.45
C SER A 304 -13.57 -13.00 -26.90
N ALA A 305 -14.49 -13.89 -27.30
CA ALA A 305 -14.53 -14.46 -28.64
C ALA A 305 -14.91 -13.43 -29.73
N ARG A 306 -15.76 -12.44 -29.40
CA ARG A 306 -16.19 -11.41 -30.38
C ARG A 306 -15.17 -10.30 -30.62
N SER A 307 -14.11 -10.22 -29.81
CA SER A 307 -13.07 -9.18 -29.94
C SER A 307 -11.90 -9.57 -30.86
N HIS A 308 -11.84 -10.82 -31.34
CA HIS A 308 -10.81 -11.29 -32.28
C HIS A 308 -11.26 -11.45 -33.74
N GLU A 309 -12.54 -11.24 -34.07
CA GLU A 309 -13.04 -11.33 -35.46
C GLU A 309 -13.14 -9.99 -36.21
N ARG A 310 -12.62 -8.87 -35.68
CA ARG A 310 -12.66 -7.56 -36.36
C ARG A 310 -11.29 -6.95 -36.71
N SER A 311 -10.25 -7.78 -36.86
CA SER A 311 -8.91 -7.31 -37.32
C SER A 311 -8.37 -8.06 -38.54
N SER A 312 -9.26 -8.58 -39.39
CA SER A 312 -8.90 -9.05 -40.73
C SER A 312 -10.02 -8.78 -41.74
N LEU A 313 -10.37 -7.51 -41.91
CA LEU A 313 -10.98 -6.93 -43.11
C LEU A 313 -10.46 -5.49 -43.27
#